data_AF-A0A7W8GDX4-F1
#
_entry.id   AF-A0A7W8GDX4-F1
#
_cell.length_a   1.000
_cell.length_b   1.000
_cell.length_c   1.000
_cell.angle_alpha   90.00
_cell.angle_beta   90.00
_cell.angle_gamma   90.00
#
_symmetry.space_group_name_H-M   'P 1'
#
loop_
_entity.id
_entity.type
_entity.pdbx_description
1 polymer ?
#
loop_
_entity_poly.entity_id
_entity_poly.type
_entity_poly.pdbx_seq_one_letter_code
_entity_poly.pdbx_strand_id
1 'polypeptide(L)'
;MNGTIEVTARQWEAFLAGLYERGERLERRVAGENYPPEETVDAYVLSGHAEALRSAEVDGDVWGTLADLEEEAGDEEEAWARIVAFYLERGCVRVRVVDAPEPEEWVLEEALARRLGLTAGI
;
A
#
# COMPACT_ATOMS: atom_id res chain seq x y z
N MET A 1 2.07 -3.31 15.90
CA MET A 1 0.64 -3.70 15.74
C MET A 1 0.55 -4.27 14.34
N ASN A 2 0.43 -5.59 14.21
CA ASN A 2 0.23 -6.21 12.89
C ASN A 2 -1.28 -6.18 12.66
N GLY A 3 -1.73 -5.53 11.58
CA GLY A 3 -3.15 -5.25 11.43
C GLY A 3 -3.53 -4.77 10.03
N THR A 4 -4.82 -4.93 9.74
CA THR A 4 -5.46 -4.35 8.55
C THR A 4 -6.07 -3.00 8.92
N ILE A 5 -5.84 -2.00 8.07
CA ILE A 5 -6.44 -0.67 8.14
C ILE A 5 -7.45 -0.58 7.01
N GLU A 6 -8.69 -0.24 7.33
CA GLU A 6 -9.74 -0.03 6.35
C GLU A 6 -9.97 1.46 6.14
N VAL A 7 -10.03 1.88 4.88
CA VAL A 7 -10.18 3.27 4.48
C VAL A 7 -11.21 3.38 3.36
N THR A 8 -11.83 4.54 3.25
CA THR A 8 -12.61 4.89 2.05
C THR A 8 -11.68 5.37 0.94
N ALA A 9 -12.13 5.31 -0.32
CA ALA A 9 -11.42 5.82 -1.49
C ALA A 9 -11.07 7.30 -1.31
N ARG A 10 -12.00 8.09 -0.74
CA ARG A 10 -11.73 9.49 -0.39
C ARG A 10 -10.62 9.66 0.65
N GLN A 11 -10.55 8.80 1.66
CA GLN A 11 -9.46 8.83 2.65
C GLN A 11 -8.14 8.40 2.01
N TRP A 12 -8.17 7.43 1.11
CA TRP A 12 -7.02 6.97 0.36
C TRP A 12 -6.45 8.05 -0.57
N GLU A 13 -7.30 8.70 -1.36
CA GLU A 13 -6.92 9.84 -2.21
C GLU A 13 -6.34 11.00 -1.37
N ALA A 14 -6.98 11.33 -0.25
CA ALA A 14 -6.48 12.37 0.65
C ALA A 14 -5.14 11.97 1.31
N PHE A 15 -4.95 10.69 1.58
CA PHE A 15 -3.69 10.15 2.07
C PHE A 15 -2.58 10.35 1.04
N LEU A 16 -2.78 9.88 -0.21
CA LEU A 16 -1.83 10.01 -1.33
C LEU A 16 -1.50 11.48 -1.63
N ALA A 17 -2.51 12.34 -1.71
CA ALA A 17 -2.33 13.78 -1.92
C ALA A 17 -1.51 14.47 -0.81
N GLY A 18 -1.49 13.87 0.39
CA GLY A 18 -0.67 14.31 1.52
C GLY A 18 0.79 13.83 1.46
N LEU A 19 1.20 13.06 0.45
CA LEU A 19 2.54 12.52 0.31
C LEU A 19 3.37 13.29 -0.72
N TYR A 20 4.69 13.19 -0.57
CA TYR A 20 5.64 13.54 -1.62
C TYR A 20 6.78 12.52 -1.68
N GLU A 21 7.40 12.38 -2.84
CA GLU A 21 8.62 11.58 -3.00
C GLU A 21 9.78 12.46 -3.46
N ARG A 22 10.94 12.35 -2.79
CA ARG A 22 12.18 13.01 -3.24
C ARG A 22 13.36 12.06 -3.07
N GLY A 23 14.01 11.70 -4.18
CA GLY A 23 15.20 10.84 -4.17
C GLY A 23 14.90 9.49 -3.51
N GLU A 24 13.86 8.81 -4.00
CA GLU A 24 13.38 7.50 -3.50
C GLU A 24 12.90 7.50 -2.04
N ARG A 25 12.68 8.69 -1.47
CA ARG A 25 12.20 8.83 -0.10
C ARG A 25 10.78 9.36 -0.10
N LEU A 26 9.84 8.48 0.23
CA LEU A 26 8.42 8.78 0.41
C LEU A 26 8.14 9.34 1.81
N GLU A 27 7.56 10.54 1.89
CA GLU A 27 7.24 11.24 3.15
C GLU A 27 5.93 12.05 3.10
N ARG A 28 5.54 12.63 4.25
CA ARG A 28 4.36 13.48 4.39
C ARG A 28 4.68 14.93 4.09
N ARG A 29 3.82 15.58 3.32
CA ARG A 29 3.87 17.03 3.10
C ARG A 29 3.66 17.78 4.41
N VAL A 30 4.42 18.86 4.57
CA VAL A 30 4.32 19.80 5.69
C VAL A 30 3.63 21.08 5.23
N ALA A 31 2.66 21.55 6.01
CA ALA A 31 1.92 22.76 5.68
C ALA A 31 2.86 23.99 5.61
N GLY A 32 2.75 24.75 4.52
CA GLY A 32 3.56 25.95 4.29
C GLY A 32 4.89 25.70 3.57
N GLU A 33 5.27 24.44 3.33
CA GLU A 33 6.39 24.11 2.46
C GLU A 33 5.98 24.06 0.99
N ASN A 34 6.96 24.26 0.11
CA ASN A 34 6.77 24.18 -1.34
C ASN A 34 7.31 22.86 -1.87
N TYR A 35 6.47 22.16 -2.63
CA TYR A 35 6.79 20.88 -3.25
C TYR A 35 6.50 21.00 -4.75
N PRO A 36 7.48 20.76 -5.62
CA PRO A 36 7.29 20.83 -7.05
C PRO A 36 6.40 19.66 -7.54
N PRO A 37 5.71 19.80 -8.69
CA PRO A 37 4.78 18.79 -9.20
C PRO A 37 5.39 17.40 -9.40
N GLU A 38 6.70 17.34 -9.71
CA GLU A 38 7.45 16.10 -9.92
C GLU A 38 7.58 15.25 -8.64
N GLU A 39 7.31 15.82 -7.47
CA GLU A 39 7.31 15.11 -6.19
C GLU A 39 5.89 14.64 -5.79
N THR A 40 4.90 14.76 -6.68
CA THR A 40 3.55 14.26 -6.44
C THR A 40 3.56 12.73 -6.40
N VAL A 41 2.79 12.16 -5.49
CA VAL A 41 2.67 10.70 -5.32
C VAL A 41 1.29 10.28 -5.77
N ASP A 42 1.26 9.36 -6.71
CA ASP A 42 0.10 8.58 -7.12
C ASP A 42 0.29 7.10 -6.74
N ALA A 43 -0.63 6.22 -7.16
CA ALA A 43 -0.53 4.79 -6.91
C ALA A 43 0.73 4.16 -7.52
N TYR A 44 1.15 4.61 -8.70
CA TYR A 44 2.35 4.10 -9.36
C TYR A 44 3.62 4.47 -8.58
N VAL A 45 3.72 5.69 -8.06
CA VAL A 45 4.85 6.08 -7.19
C VAL A 45 4.80 5.31 -5.87
N LEU A 46 3.61 5.14 -5.27
CA LEU A 46 3.48 4.40 -4.01
C LEU A 46 3.88 2.92 -4.16
N SER A 47 3.60 2.28 -5.30
CA SER A 47 3.93 0.86 -5.52
C SER A 47 5.44 0.58 -5.55
N GLY A 48 6.28 1.60 -5.71
CA GLY A 48 7.72 1.48 -5.47
C GLY A 48 8.10 1.24 -4.01
N HIS A 49 7.18 1.45 -3.06
CA HIS A 49 7.40 1.34 -1.61
C HIS A 49 6.50 0.33 -0.90
N ALA A 50 5.55 -0.26 -1.63
CA ALA A 50 4.48 -1.08 -1.08
C ALA A 50 4.10 -2.17 -2.07
N GLU A 51 3.74 -3.35 -1.56
CA GLU A 51 3.17 -4.39 -2.41
C GLU A 51 1.76 -3.96 -2.84
N ALA A 52 1.57 -3.80 -4.14
CA ALA A 52 0.34 -3.30 -4.77
C ALA A 52 -0.26 -4.36 -5.71
N LEU A 53 -0.29 -5.63 -5.27
CA LEU A 53 -0.66 -6.74 -6.14
C LEU A 53 -2.16 -6.83 -6.45
N ARG A 54 -2.99 -6.12 -5.67
CA ARG A 54 -4.42 -5.96 -5.89
C ARG A 54 -4.78 -4.49 -5.90
N SER A 55 -4.42 -3.82 -6.97
CA SER A 55 -4.75 -2.42 -7.22
C SER A 55 -5.39 -2.30 -8.60
N ALA A 56 -6.36 -1.39 -8.74
CA ALA A 56 -6.94 -1.09 -10.05
C ALA A 56 -5.95 -0.34 -10.95
N GLU A 57 -4.98 0.35 -10.34
CA GLU A 57 -4.05 1.25 -11.04
C GLU A 57 -2.67 0.62 -11.27
N VAL A 58 -2.35 -0.48 -10.58
CA VAL A 58 -1.05 -1.16 -10.67
C VAL A 58 -1.26 -2.62 -11.06
N ASP A 59 -0.65 -3.02 -12.18
CA ASP A 59 -0.67 -4.41 -12.64
C ASP A 59 0.28 -5.26 -11.79
N GLY A 60 -0.30 -6.05 -10.88
CA GLY A 60 0.41 -6.88 -9.93
C GLY A 60 0.52 -8.34 -10.36
N ASP A 61 1.65 -8.98 -10.09
CA ASP A 61 1.84 -10.41 -10.37
C ASP A 61 1.62 -11.27 -9.10
N VAL A 62 0.35 -11.49 -8.74
CA VAL A 62 -0.03 -12.31 -7.57
C VAL A 62 0.60 -13.70 -7.63
N TRP A 63 0.60 -14.35 -8.80
CA TRP A 63 1.09 -15.72 -8.94
C TRP A 63 2.61 -15.79 -8.92
N GLY A 64 3.29 -14.85 -9.57
CA GLY A 64 4.74 -14.72 -9.50
C GLY A 64 5.21 -14.47 -8.07
N THR A 65 4.57 -13.54 -7.35
CA THR A 65 4.89 -13.32 -5.94
C THR A 65 4.62 -14.56 -5.08
N LEU A 66 3.48 -15.24 -5.26
CA LEU A 66 3.19 -16.47 -4.50
C LEU A 66 4.28 -17.53 -4.72
N ALA A 67 4.75 -17.70 -5.96
CA ALA A 67 5.80 -18.64 -6.30
C ALA A 67 7.15 -18.27 -5.65
N ASP A 68 7.50 -16.98 -5.61
CA ASP A 68 8.70 -16.49 -4.92
C ASP A 68 8.66 -16.74 -3.40
N LEU A 69 7.45 -16.82 -2.83
CA LEU A 69 7.24 -17.19 -1.42
C LEU A 69 7.28 -18.71 -1.17
N GLU A 70 7.47 -19.53 -2.21
CA GLU A 70 7.41 -21.00 -2.17
C GLU A 70 6.06 -21.54 -1.64
N GLU A 71 4.96 -20.81 -1.91
CA GLU A 71 3.59 -21.17 -1.51
C GLU A 71 2.75 -21.65 -2.70
N GLU A 72 1.66 -22.36 -2.42
CA GLU A 72 0.70 -22.83 -3.41
C GLU A 72 -0.74 -22.43 -3.01
N ALA A 73 -1.61 -22.19 -4.00
CA ALA A 73 -3.00 -21.83 -3.79
C ALA A 73 -3.90 -22.39 -4.90
N GLY A 74 -5.18 -22.66 -4.58
CA GLY A 74 -6.16 -23.18 -5.53
C GLY A 74 -6.78 -22.11 -6.44
N ASP A 75 -6.78 -20.86 -6.00
CA ASP A 75 -7.28 -19.70 -6.74
C ASP A 75 -6.58 -18.41 -6.30
N GLU A 76 -6.88 -17.30 -6.98
CA GLU A 76 -6.23 -16.00 -6.74
C GLU A 76 -6.62 -15.37 -5.39
N GLU A 77 -7.78 -15.71 -4.84
CA GLU A 77 -8.21 -15.26 -3.51
C GLU A 77 -7.39 -15.92 -2.43
N GLU A 78 -7.21 -17.24 -2.52
CA GLU A 78 -6.33 -17.96 -1.63
C GLU A 78 -4.86 -17.52 -1.79
N ALA A 79 -4.39 -17.31 -3.02
CA ALA A 79 -3.04 -16.82 -3.29
C ALA A 79 -2.79 -15.48 -2.60
N TRP A 80 -3.70 -14.52 -2.78
CA TRP A 80 -3.59 -13.23 -2.13
C TRP A 80 -3.66 -13.32 -0.60
N ALA A 81 -4.57 -14.14 -0.06
CA ALA A 81 -4.67 -14.34 1.38
C ALA A 81 -3.38 -14.88 1.99
N ARG A 82 -2.68 -15.80 1.30
CA ARG A 82 -1.38 -16.34 1.71
C ARG A 82 -0.28 -15.30 1.67
N ILE A 83 -0.19 -14.53 0.58
CA ILE A 83 0.78 -13.43 0.46
C ILE A 83 0.57 -12.43 1.59
N VAL A 84 -0.67 -11.98 1.80
CA VAL A 84 -1.01 -11.07 2.90
C VAL A 84 -0.60 -11.65 4.26
N ALA A 85 -0.94 -12.91 4.54
CA ALA A 85 -0.57 -13.57 5.79
C ALA A 85 0.95 -13.58 5.99
N PHE A 86 1.71 -13.94 4.95
CA PHE A 86 3.17 -13.96 4.97
C PHE A 86 3.75 -12.62 5.41
N TYR A 87 3.28 -11.51 4.82
CA TYR A 87 3.78 -10.17 5.17
C TYR A 87 3.29 -9.70 6.55
N LEU A 88 2.02 -9.95 6.89
CA LEU A 88 1.46 -9.56 8.19
C LEU A 88 2.16 -10.27 9.36
N GLU A 89 2.54 -11.55 9.20
CA GLU A 89 3.34 -12.29 10.20
C GLU A 89 4.72 -11.67 10.43
N ARG A 90 5.27 -10.99 9.43
CA ARG A 90 6.56 -10.29 9.46
C ARG A 90 6.45 -8.84 9.96
N GLY A 91 5.26 -8.42 10.39
CA GLY A 91 5.05 -7.09 10.94
C GLY A 91 4.68 -6.03 9.91
N CYS A 92 4.31 -6.41 8.69
CA CYS A 92 3.73 -5.46 7.74
C CYS A 92 2.29 -5.08 8.13
N VAL A 93 1.79 -4.04 7.47
CA VAL A 93 0.44 -3.50 7.63
C VAL A 93 -0.26 -3.60 6.28
N ARG A 94 -1.49 -4.10 6.29
CA ARG A 94 -2.37 -4.10 5.11
C ARG A 94 -3.29 -2.89 5.17
N VAL A 95 -3.42 -2.16 4.06
CA VAL A 95 -4.45 -1.15 3.87
C VAL A 95 -5.45 -1.68 2.85
N ARG A 96 -6.74 -1.56 3.13
CA ARG A 96 -7.83 -1.93 2.23
C ARG A 96 -8.72 -0.73 1.97
N VAL A 97 -8.95 -0.41 0.71
CA VAL A 97 -9.93 0.60 0.30
C VAL A 97 -11.28 -0.09 0.09
N VAL A 98 -12.23 0.15 1.00
CA VAL A 98 -13.43 -0.71 1.14
C VAL A 98 -14.60 -0.36 0.22
N ASP A 99 -14.58 0.82 -0.40
CA ASP A 99 -15.62 1.35 -1.30
C ASP A 99 -15.09 1.63 -2.72
N ALA A 100 -13.94 1.06 -3.06
CA ALA A 100 -13.41 1.05 -4.41
C ALA A 100 -14.24 0.11 -5.33
N PRO A 101 -14.39 0.44 -6.63
CA PRO A 101 -15.14 -0.38 -7.58
C PRO A 101 -14.45 -1.72 -7.90
N GLU A 102 -13.13 -1.77 -7.75
CA GLU A 102 -12.28 -2.95 -7.91
C GLU A 102 -11.46 -3.15 -6.62
N PRO A 103 -10.90 -4.35 -6.37
CA PRO A 103 -10.04 -4.58 -5.22
C PRO A 103 -8.87 -3.59 -5.21
N GLU A 104 -8.67 -2.93 -4.07
CA GLU A 104 -7.63 -1.93 -3.89
C GLU A 104 -7.01 -2.11 -2.51
N GLU A 105 -5.87 -2.80 -2.50
CA GLU A 105 -5.20 -3.26 -1.29
C GLU A 105 -3.69 -3.16 -1.40
N TRP A 106 -3.09 -2.70 -0.30
CA TRP A 106 -1.67 -2.37 -0.22
C TRP A 106 -1.05 -3.03 0.99
N VAL A 107 0.18 -3.53 0.87
CA VAL A 107 0.95 -4.01 2.02
C VAL A 107 2.21 -3.16 2.17
N LEU A 108 2.39 -2.59 3.36
CA LEU A 108 3.51 -1.70 3.70
C LEU A 108 4.26 -2.23 4.91
N GLU A 109 5.56 -2.01 4.97
CA GLU A 109 6.31 -2.18 6.22
C GLU A 109 5.72 -1.30 7.34
N GLU A 110 5.64 -1.80 8.58
CA GLU A 110 5.05 -1.01 9.69
C GLU A 110 5.79 0.30 9.92
N ALA A 111 7.12 0.33 9.78
CA ALA A 111 7.91 1.53 9.96
C ALA A 111 7.55 2.61 8.94
N LEU A 112 7.34 2.22 7.67
CA LEU A 112 6.87 3.13 6.63
C LEU A 112 5.44 3.57 6.92
N ALA A 113 4.52 2.63 7.17
CA ALA A 113 3.12 2.96 7.45
C ALA A 113 2.96 3.94 8.63
N ARG A 114 3.76 3.76 9.69
CA ARG A 114 3.81 4.67 10.84
C ARG A 114 4.36 6.04 10.45
N ARG A 115 5.46 6.09 9.69
CA ARG A 115 6.06 7.35 9.21
C ARG A 115 5.10 8.15 8.32
N LEU A 116 4.31 7.46 7.51
CA LEU A 116 3.29 8.08 6.65
C LEU A 116 1.99 8.41 7.40
N GLY A 117 1.87 8.04 8.67
CA GLY A 117 0.72 8.36 9.51
C GLY A 117 -0.49 7.43 9.35
N LEU A 118 -0.38 6.33 8.59
CA LEU A 118 -1.47 5.38 8.37
C LEU A 118 -1.96 4.75 9.68
N THR A 119 -1.04 4.46 10.61
CA THR A 119 -1.37 3.78 11.89
C THR A 119 -1.92 4.71 12.97
N ALA A 120 -1.94 6.03 12.76
CA ALA A 120 -2.39 7.01 13.74
C ALA A 120 -3.88 7.40 13.59
N GLY A 121 -4.59 6.76 12.66
CA GLY A 121 -5.95 7.10 12.26
C GLY A 121 -5.93 8.09 11.09
N ILE A 122 -6.54 7.68 9.98
CA ILE A 122 -6.77 8.45 8.75
C ILE A 122 -8.26 8.52 8.46
#